data_AF-A0A7C5KN70-F1
#
_entry.id   AF-A0A7C5KN70-F1
#
_cell.length_a   1.000
_cell.length_b   1.000
_cell.length_c   1.000
_cell.angle_alpha   90.00
_cell.angle_beta   90.00
_cell.angle_gamma   90.00
#
_symmetry.space_group_name_H-M   'P 1'
#
loop_
_entity.id
_entity.type
_entity.pdbx_description
1 polymer ?
#
loop_
_entity_poly.entity_id
_entity_poly.type
_entity_poly.pdbx_seq_one_letter_code
_entity_poly.pdbx_strand_id
1 'polypeptide(L)'
;MKDLDHLDLETLITLAERLAKQTQDGHLTILRFTTEWKCALGTPSFYSSDGRSEVADLPGFATLREALTHLIIHDQGIDRVPGIN
;
A
#
# COMPACT_ATOMS: atom_id res chain seq x y z
N MET A 1 14.93 -8.53 0.31
CA MET A 1 14.27 -8.12 1.56
C MET A 1 15.19 -7.42 2.57
N LYS A 2 16.52 -7.60 2.54
CA LYS A 2 17.44 -7.05 3.57
C LYS A 2 17.74 -5.54 3.48
N ASP A 3 17.33 -4.84 2.43
CA ASP A 3 17.87 -3.50 2.15
C ASP A 3 17.12 -2.34 2.81
N LEU A 4 15.92 -2.56 3.39
CA LEU A 4 15.12 -1.48 4.01
C LEU A 4 14.91 -1.66 5.53
N ASP A 5 15.39 -2.76 6.11
CA ASP A 5 15.18 -3.09 7.53
C ASP A 5 15.83 -2.09 8.49
N HIS A 6 16.87 -1.39 8.04
CA HIS A 6 17.62 -0.40 8.83
C HIS A 6 16.99 1.00 8.83
N LEU A 7 16.03 1.26 7.94
CA LEU A 7 15.36 2.56 7.86
C LEU A 7 14.36 2.69 9.02
N ASP A 8 14.20 3.89 9.55
CA ASP A 8 13.10 4.15 10.49
C ASP A 8 11.74 4.20 9.75
N LEU A 9 10.67 4.18 10.53
CA LEU A 9 9.31 4.17 9.99
C LEU A 9 8.98 5.48 9.26
N GLU A 10 9.48 6.61 9.73
CA GLU A 10 9.26 7.92 9.11
C GLU A 10 9.87 8.00 7.71
N THR A 11 11.07 7.43 7.54
CA THR A 11 11.74 7.32 6.26
C THR A 11 10.93 6.44 5.29
N LEU A 12 10.40 5.31 5.77
CA LEU A 12 9.55 4.44 4.95
C LEU A 12 8.27 5.15 4.50
N ILE A 13 7.61 5.88 5.40
CA ILE A 13 6.41 6.68 5.05
C ILE A 13 6.77 7.74 4.01
N THR A 14 7.87 8.47 4.23
CA THR A 14 8.34 9.50 3.30
C THR A 14 8.64 8.94 1.90
N LEU A 15 9.23 7.75 1.82
CA LEU A 15 9.46 7.06 0.54
C LEU A 15 8.14 6.68 -0.13
N ALA A 16 7.20 6.10 0.61
CA ALA A 16 5.88 5.73 0.09
C ALA A 16 5.09 6.96 -0.41
N GLU A 17 5.14 8.09 0.29
CA GLU A 17 4.54 9.35 -0.15
C GLU A 17 5.16 9.88 -1.44
N ARG A 18 6.48 9.77 -1.59
CA ARG A 18 7.17 10.17 -2.82
C ARG A 18 6.72 9.32 -4.01
N LEU A 19 6.57 8.01 -3.81
CA LEU A 19 6.02 7.12 -4.83
C LEU A 19 4.58 7.52 -5.19
N ALA A 20 3.72 7.72 -4.20
CA ALA A 20 2.34 8.16 -4.41
C ALA A 20 2.25 9.46 -5.23
N LYS A 21 3.11 10.45 -4.94
CA LYS A 21 3.19 11.72 -5.69
C LYS A 21 3.59 11.55 -7.15
N GLN A 22 4.33 10.49 -7.47
CA GLN A 22 4.79 10.22 -8.83
C GLN A 22 3.78 9.42 -9.65
N THR A 23 2.92 8.62 -9.01
CA THR A 23 2.11 7.61 -9.72
C THR A 23 0.60 7.75 -9.55
N GLN A 24 0.10 8.39 -8.49
CA GLN A 24 -1.31 8.33 -8.08
C GLN A 24 -1.82 9.65 -7.47
N ASP A 25 -1.46 10.80 -8.07
CA ASP A 25 -1.83 12.15 -7.62
C ASP A 25 -1.49 12.47 -6.14
N GLY A 26 -0.56 11.71 -5.53
CA GLY A 26 -0.13 11.91 -4.15
C GLY A 26 -0.93 11.12 -3.10
N HIS A 27 -1.83 10.22 -3.50
CA HIS A 27 -2.59 9.42 -2.55
C HIS A 27 -1.82 8.18 -2.08
N LEU A 28 -1.57 8.10 -0.77
CA LEU A 28 -1.07 6.93 -0.07
C LEU A 28 -2.17 6.42 0.86
N THR A 29 -2.57 5.16 0.68
CA THR A 29 -3.55 4.50 1.55
C THR A 29 -2.83 3.57 2.53
N ILE A 30 -3.11 3.75 3.82
CA ILE A 30 -2.66 2.87 4.91
C ILE A 30 -3.90 2.40 5.67
N LEU A 31 -4.07 1.09 5.76
CA LEU A 31 -5.22 0.47 6.43
C LEU A 31 -4.74 -0.38 7.60
N ARG A 32 -5.33 -0.12 8.77
CA ARG A 32 -5.15 -0.95 9.96
C ARG A 32 -6.39 -1.80 10.17
N PHE A 33 -6.22 -3.11 10.04
CA PHE A 33 -7.20 -4.11 10.48
C PHE A 33 -6.91 -4.51 11.92
N THR A 34 -7.70 -5.37 12.54
CA THR A 34 -7.41 -5.85 13.89
C THR A 34 -6.19 -6.79 13.90
N THR A 35 -5.98 -7.54 12.82
CA THR A 35 -4.94 -8.58 12.70
C THR A 35 -3.77 -8.20 11.80
N GLU A 36 -3.92 -7.20 10.93
CA GLU A 36 -2.94 -6.90 9.89
C GLU A 36 -2.91 -5.42 9.50
N TRP A 37 -1.94 -5.09 8.65
CA TRP A 37 -1.72 -3.81 7.99
C TRP A 37 -1.69 -4.01 6.48
N LYS A 38 -2.32 -3.09 5.74
CA LYS A 38 -2.26 -3.05 4.28
C LYS A 38 -1.86 -1.66 3.82
N CYS A 39 -1.04 -1.57 2.79
CA CYS A 39 -0.60 -0.30 2.19
C CYS A 39 -0.72 -0.38 0.67
N ALA A 40 -1.17 0.71 0.05
CA ALA A 40 -1.31 0.81 -1.41
C ALA A 40 -1.22 2.27 -1.88
N LEU A 41 -0.88 2.47 -3.16
CA LEU A 41 -0.93 3.79 -3.81
C LEU A 41 -2.32 4.02 -4.40
N GLY A 42 -2.84 5.25 -4.28
CA GLY A 42 -4.19 5.61 -4.70
C GLY A 42 -5.18 5.65 -3.51
N THR A 43 -6.46 5.86 -3.83
CA THR A 43 -7.56 5.82 -2.86
C THR A 43 -8.58 4.78 -3.32
N PRO A 44 -8.91 3.76 -2.51
CA PRO A 44 -9.88 2.76 -2.91
C PRO A 44 -11.29 3.34 -2.85
N SER A 45 -12.16 2.87 -3.75
CA SER A 45 -13.55 3.32 -3.81
C SER A 45 -14.40 2.63 -2.74
N PHE A 46 -14.40 3.15 -1.51
CA PHE A 46 -15.15 2.54 -0.39
C PHE A 46 -16.68 2.51 -0.56
N TYR A 47 -17.20 3.28 -1.51
CA TYR A 47 -18.64 3.38 -1.79
C TYR A 47 -19.11 2.38 -2.85
N SER A 48 -18.19 1.71 -3.56
CA SER A 48 -18.53 0.64 -4.50
C SER A 48 -18.25 -0.75 -3.89
N SER A 49 -18.92 -1.77 -4.43
CA SER A 49 -18.54 -3.17 -4.20
C SER A 49 -17.08 -3.43 -4.58
N ASP A 50 -16.61 -2.70 -5.57
CA ASP A 50 -15.32 -2.90 -6.22
C ASP A 50 -14.18 -2.47 -5.28
N GLY A 51 -14.31 -1.33 -4.59
CA GLY A 51 -13.28 -0.89 -3.65
C GLY A 51 -13.16 -1.73 -2.38
N ARG A 52 -14.21 -2.46 -1.98
CA ARG A 52 -14.08 -3.48 -0.92
C ARG A 52 -13.28 -4.68 -1.40
N SER A 53 -13.44 -5.06 -2.66
CA SER A 53 -12.73 -6.18 -3.28
C SER A 53 -11.26 -5.80 -3.49
N GLU A 54 -10.98 -4.59 -3.99
CA GLU A 54 -9.62 -4.02 -4.09
C GLU A 54 -8.88 -4.09 -2.74
N VAL A 55 -9.52 -3.65 -1.66
CA VAL A 55 -8.92 -3.70 -0.31
C VAL A 55 -8.76 -5.14 0.20
N ALA A 56 -9.68 -6.05 -0.13
CA ALA A 56 -9.58 -7.45 0.23
C ALA A 56 -8.37 -8.12 -0.44
N ASP A 57 -8.11 -7.79 -1.70
CA ASP A 57 -7.04 -8.36 -2.52
C ASP A 57 -5.65 -7.79 -2.19
N LEU A 58 -5.58 -6.66 -1.49
CA LEU A 58 -4.31 -6.10 -1.03
C LEU A 58 -3.59 -7.07 -0.06
N PRO A 59 -2.26 -7.25 -0.21
CA PRO A 59 -1.47 -8.04 0.73
C PRO A 59 -1.53 -7.48 2.16
N GLY A 60 -1.74 -8.38 3.13
CA GLY A 60 -1.76 -8.07 4.56
C GLY A 60 -0.48 -8.48 5.27
N PHE A 61 -0.03 -7.66 6.21
CA PHE A 61 1.20 -7.88 6.99
C PHE A 61 0.99 -7.66 8.48
N ALA A 62 1.83 -8.29 9.30
CA ALA A 62 1.71 -8.19 10.76
C ALA A 62 2.07 -6.78 11.27
N THR A 63 2.98 -6.09 10.57
CA THR A 63 3.45 -4.75 10.95
C THR A 63 3.30 -3.74 9.82
N LEU A 64 3.13 -2.46 10.18
CA LEU A 64 3.11 -1.37 9.21
C LEU A 64 4.42 -1.28 8.41
N ARG A 65 5.56 -1.58 9.06
CA ARG A 65 6.87 -1.63 8.41
C ARG A 65 6.87 -2.61 7.25
N GLU A 66 6.45 -3.85 7.48
CA GLU A 66 6.39 -4.87 6.43
C GLU A 66 5.48 -4.45 5.27
N ALA A 67 4.32 -3.87 5.59
CA ALA A 67 3.39 -3.37 4.57
C ALA A 67 3.99 -2.25 3.71
N LEU A 68 4.66 -1.27 4.33
CA LEU A 68 5.34 -0.19 3.61
C LEU A 68 6.53 -0.70 2.80
N THR A 69 7.34 -1.60 3.36
CA THR A 69 8.46 -2.23 2.65
C THR A 69 7.97 -2.99 1.42
N HIS A 70 6.88 -3.74 1.54
CA HIS A 70 6.28 -4.44 0.40
C HIS A 70 5.78 -3.45 -0.66
N LEU A 71 5.08 -2.39 -0.25
CA LEU A 71 4.62 -1.34 -1.16
C LEU A 71 5.79 -0.71 -1.95
N ILE A 72 6.86 -0.33 -1.27
CA ILE A 72 8.02 0.35 -1.87
C ILE A 72 8.77 -0.56 -2.86
N ILE A 73 8.88 -1.85 -2.57
CA ILE A 73 9.59 -2.80 -3.43
C ILE A 73 8.77 -3.17 -4.67
N HIS A 74 7.44 -3.27 -4.53
CA HIS A 74 6.57 -3.84 -5.57
C HIS A 74 5.66 -2.82 -6.28
N ASP A 75 5.65 -1.56 -5.87
CA ASP A 75 4.85 -0.47 -6.46
C ASP A 75 3.36 -0.87 -6.67
N GLN A 76 2.73 -1.30 -5.57
CA GLN A 76 1.34 -1.78 -5.54
C GLN A 76 0.36 -0.60 -5.60
N GLY A 77 -0.21 -0.36 -6.78
CA GLY A 77 -1.33 0.57 -6.96
C GLY A 77 -2.67 -0.13 -6.72
N ILE A 78 -3.66 0.62 -6.23
CA ILE A 78 -5.02 0.13 -6.00
C ILE A 78 -5.71 -0.32 -7.31
N ASP A 79 -5.29 0.22 -8.45
CA ASP A 79 -5.80 -0.16 -9.78
C ASP A 79 -5.03 -1.33 -10.45
N ARG A 80 -4.00 -1.90 -9.80
CA ARG A 80 -3.13 -2.93 -10.39
C ARG A 80 -3.42 -4.35 -9.92
N VAL A 81 -4.66 -4.65 -9.54
CA VAL A 81 -5.08 -6.04 -9.31
C VAL A 81 -5.15 -6.75 -10.67
N PRO A 82 -4.38 -7.82 -10.91
CA PRO A 82 -4.41 -8.53 -12.18
C PRO A 82 -5.73 -9.29 -12.30
N GLY A 83 -6.69 -8.72 -13.02
CA GLY A 83 -8.02 -9.33 -13.16
C GLY A 83 -8.92 -8.80 -14.27
N ILE A 84 -8.51 -7.79 -15.06
CA ILE A 84 -9.34 -7.29 -16.16
C ILE A 84 -8.44 -6.86 -17.33
N ASN A 85 -8.48 -7.64 -18.42
CA ASN A 85 -8.15 -7.17 -19.77
C ASN A 85 -9.35 -6.42 -20.35
#